data_AF-A0A1H6AK00-F1
#
_entry.id   AF-A0A1H6AK00-F1
#
_cell.length_a   1.000
_cell.length_b   1.000
_cell.length_c   1.000
_cell.angle_alpha   90.00
_cell.angle_beta   90.00
_cell.angle_gamma   90.00
#
_symmetry.space_group_name_H-M   'P 1'
#
loop_
_entity.id
_entity.type
_entity.pdbx_description
1 polymer ?
#
loop_
_entity_poly.entity_id
_entity_poly.type
_entity_poly.pdbx_seq_one_letter_code
_entity_poly.pdbx_strand_id
1 'polypeptide(L)'
;MAGPTPDELRSVVDRFPTPPDAEAFGRADELLDGTYSAIAESWYPELRRLATAYAEGDVLRESVLEHVEAVPSFRISEGATPLTRRREALATAAETLDSVAEVSAWYDDLRTLLADSPDSRSLLERLLHDFGYAAAHVLFLGASSPEQVVRRLRWAYRTVGVRIDSVSSEAGTERTTFTCPYRDVAAGRCGKRWVCHEKLDRVDDGYVTYLRERGIDYQRPRGCAESERCHSSVARDGPSQWWPKTPPSAVEREP
;
A
#
# COMPACT_ATOMS: atom_id res chain seq x y z
N MET A 1 -4.28 12.96 15.76
CA MET A 1 -4.06 12.62 14.34
C MET A 1 -4.29 11.14 14.22
N ALA A 2 -4.96 10.68 13.17
CA ALA A 2 -5.18 9.26 12.94
C ALA A 2 -3.89 8.66 12.36
N GLY A 3 -3.14 7.93 13.17
CA GLY A 3 -1.86 7.34 12.77
C GLY A 3 -0.99 7.03 13.97
N PRO A 4 0.03 6.17 13.81
CA PRO A 4 0.96 5.88 14.89
C PRO A 4 1.68 7.16 15.31
N THR A 5 1.98 7.27 16.60
CA THR A 5 2.89 8.31 17.08
C THR A 5 4.26 8.14 16.40
N PRO A 6 5.02 9.23 16.22
CA PRO A 6 6.36 9.12 15.64
C PRO A 6 7.28 8.15 16.38
N ASP A 7 7.13 8.03 17.70
CA ASP A 7 7.93 7.12 18.53
C ASP A 7 7.54 5.65 18.32
N GLU A 8 6.25 5.35 18.18
CA GLU A 8 5.78 4.00 17.82
C GLU A 8 6.31 3.60 16.43
N LEU A 9 6.24 4.50 15.44
CA LEU A 9 6.76 4.23 14.11
C LEU A 9 8.27 3.97 14.14
N ARG A 10 9.06 4.83 14.79
CA ARG A 10 10.51 4.64 14.92
C ARG A 10 10.85 3.33 15.62
N SER A 11 10.13 3.01 16.71
CA SER A 11 10.35 1.78 17.46
C SER A 11 10.12 0.53 16.61
N VAL A 12 9.11 0.51 15.72
CA VAL A 12 8.93 -0.60 14.79
C VAL A 12 10.01 -0.60 13.71
N VAL A 13 10.33 0.55 13.12
CA VAL A 13 11.34 0.68 12.06
C VAL A 13 12.73 0.21 12.54
N ASP A 14 13.16 0.61 13.73
CA ASP A 14 14.48 0.27 14.27
C ASP A 14 14.64 -1.23 14.64
N ARG A 15 13.55 -2.00 14.67
CA ARG A 15 13.56 -3.47 14.86
C ARG A 15 13.78 -4.26 13.57
N PHE A 16 14.18 -3.61 12.47
CA PHE A 16 14.43 -4.29 11.20
C PHE A 16 15.42 -5.45 11.36
N PRO A 17 15.09 -6.67 10.89
CA PRO A 17 15.99 -7.82 10.95
C PRO A 17 17.13 -7.64 9.95
N THR A 18 18.20 -7.03 10.44
CA THR A 18 19.38 -6.68 9.64
C THR A 18 20.03 -7.97 9.13
N PRO A 19 20.36 -8.06 7.83
CA PRO A 19 21.02 -9.23 7.30
C PRO A 19 22.36 -9.47 7.99
N PRO A 20 22.67 -10.72 8.38
CA PRO A 20 24.00 -11.06 8.87
C PRO A 20 25.00 -11.10 7.72
N ASP A 21 26.24 -10.70 7.98
CA ASP A 21 27.35 -10.86 7.02
C ASP A 21 27.79 -12.34 6.98
N ALA A 22 27.10 -13.14 6.18
CA ALA A 22 27.28 -14.59 6.10
C ALA A 22 26.97 -15.17 4.72
N GLU A 23 27.61 -16.28 4.35
CA GLU A 23 27.33 -17.01 3.10
C GLU A 23 25.86 -17.47 3.01
N ALA A 24 25.25 -17.83 4.15
CA ALA A 24 23.84 -18.20 4.23
C ALA A 24 22.91 -17.07 3.74
N PHE A 25 23.27 -15.82 3.97
CA PHE A 25 22.53 -14.67 3.45
C PHE A 25 22.59 -14.60 1.93
N GLY A 26 23.78 -14.71 1.33
CA GLY A 26 23.93 -14.70 -0.12
C GLY A 26 23.10 -15.79 -0.80
N ARG A 27 23.07 -17.01 -0.23
CA ARG A 27 22.26 -18.12 -0.74
C ARG A 27 20.76 -17.88 -0.61
N ALA A 28 20.30 -17.40 0.54
CA ALA A 28 18.89 -17.09 0.76
C ALA A 28 18.42 -15.95 -0.16
N ASP A 29 19.26 -14.94 -0.37
CA ASP A 29 18.93 -13.80 -1.23
C ASP A 29 18.94 -14.18 -2.72
N GLU A 30 19.83 -15.08 -3.16
CA GLU A 30 19.80 -15.63 -4.52
C GLU A 30 18.47 -16.36 -4.80
N LEU A 31 17.97 -17.15 -3.84
CA LEU A 31 16.65 -17.79 -3.94
C LEU A 31 15.50 -16.78 -4.02
N LEU A 32 15.70 -15.59 -3.46
CA LEU A 32 14.74 -14.48 -3.47
C LEU A 32 15.02 -13.46 -4.59
N ASP A 33 15.79 -13.82 -5.62
CA ASP A 33 16.17 -12.95 -6.74
C ASP A 33 16.76 -11.58 -6.32
N GLY A 34 17.53 -11.53 -5.23
CA GLY A 34 18.13 -10.29 -4.72
C GLY A 34 17.16 -9.38 -3.96
N THR A 35 15.93 -9.83 -3.69
CA THR A 35 14.90 -9.00 -3.07
C THR A 35 15.29 -8.59 -1.65
N TYR A 36 15.93 -9.46 -0.87
CA TYR A 36 16.29 -9.15 0.50
C TYR A 36 17.42 -8.11 0.54
N SER A 37 18.44 -8.22 -0.32
CA SER A 37 19.46 -7.18 -0.47
C SER A 37 18.84 -5.84 -0.89
N ALA A 38 17.91 -5.83 -1.84
CA ALA A 38 17.22 -4.59 -2.25
C ALA A 38 16.45 -3.93 -1.09
N ILE A 39 15.80 -4.73 -0.23
CA ILE A 39 15.14 -4.23 0.98
C ILE A 39 16.18 -3.63 1.94
N ALA A 40 17.23 -4.37 2.26
CA ALA A 40 18.17 -4.02 3.31
C ALA A 40 19.09 -2.85 2.94
N GLU A 41 19.57 -2.81 1.69
CA GLU A 41 20.61 -1.87 1.26
C GLU A 41 20.06 -0.55 0.71
N SER A 42 18.82 -0.55 0.20
CA SER A 42 18.24 0.62 -0.47
C SER A 42 16.92 1.07 0.17
N TRP A 43 15.94 0.19 0.26
CA TRP A 43 14.60 0.58 0.68
C TRP A 43 14.50 0.89 2.19
N TYR A 44 15.15 0.10 3.05
CA TYR A 44 15.10 0.29 4.50
C TYR A 44 15.82 1.58 4.97
N PRO A 45 17.02 1.93 4.46
CA PRO A 45 17.63 3.22 4.76
C PRO A 45 16.72 4.41 4.45
N GLU A 46 15.99 4.35 3.33
CA GLU A 46 15.03 5.39 2.96
C GLU A 46 13.81 5.41 3.90
N LEU A 47 13.31 4.24 4.32
CA LEU A 47 12.25 4.17 5.33
C LEU A 47 12.67 4.84 6.64
N ARG A 48 13.92 4.64 7.10
CA ARG A 48 14.45 5.30 8.31
C ARG A 48 14.51 6.82 8.15
N ARG A 49 14.93 7.29 6.97
CA ARG A 49 14.96 8.72 6.64
C ARG A 49 13.56 9.32 6.71
N LEU A 50 12.58 8.68 6.09
CA LEU A 50 11.18 9.11 6.09
C LEU A 50 10.55 9.08 7.49
N ALA A 51 10.83 8.05 8.30
CA ALA A 51 10.36 7.97 9.68
C ALA A 51 10.93 9.12 10.55
N THR A 52 12.18 9.52 10.29
CA THR A 52 12.79 10.68 10.96
C THR A 52 12.11 11.98 10.55
N ALA A 53 11.97 12.21 9.24
CA ALA A 53 11.30 13.39 8.70
C ALA A 53 9.82 13.49 9.14
N TYR A 54 9.13 12.35 9.28
CA TYR A 54 7.75 12.31 9.79
C TYR A 54 7.68 12.81 11.23
N ALA A 55 8.62 12.38 12.07
CA ALA A 55 8.69 12.80 13.46
C ALA A 55 9.07 14.28 13.63
N GLU A 56 9.81 14.84 12.67
CA GLU A 56 10.16 16.27 12.60
C GLU A 56 9.00 17.12 12.03
N GLY A 57 7.97 16.48 11.46
CA GLY A 57 6.83 17.14 10.83
C GLY A 57 7.08 17.58 9.39
N ASP A 58 8.19 17.17 8.79
CA ASP A 58 8.61 17.56 7.45
C ASP A 58 7.86 16.81 6.34
N VAL A 59 7.41 15.58 6.64
CA VAL A 59 6.60 14.76 5.74
C VAL A 59 5.33 14.28 6.42
N LEU A 60 4.31 14.01 5.61
CA LEU A 60 3.04 13.44 6.09
C LEU A 60 3.19 11.93 6.28
N ARG A 61 2.34 11.35 7.14
CA ARG A 61 2.22 9.89 7.33
C ARG A 61 2.05 9.16 5.99
N GLU A 62 1.27 9.74 5.08
CA GLU A 62 1.01 9.20 3.76
C GLU A 62 2.29 8.93 2.95
N SER A 63 3.32 9.76 3.09
CA SER A 63 4.60 9.56 2.44
C SER A 63 5.33 8.33 2.98
N VAL A 64 5.21 8.04 4.28
CA VAL A 64 5.76 6.82 4.89
C VAL A 64 4.99 5.60 4.39
N LEU A 65 3.65 5.65 4.40
CA LEU A 65 2.82 4.55 3.93
C LEU A 65 3.09 4.20 2.46
N GLU A 66 3.20 5.21 1.60
CA GLU A 66 3.53 5.04 0.18
C GLU A 66 4.86 4.30 0.01
N HIS A 67 5.88 4.67 0.77
CA HIS A 67 7.17 3.96 0.76
C HIS A 67 7.04 2.51 1.28
N VAL A 68 6.27 2.31 2.35
CA VAL A 68 6.04 0.97 2.93
C VAL A 68 5.36 0.01 1.95
N GLU A 69 4.45 0.52 1.13
CA GLU A 69 3.76 -0.25 0.10
C GLU A 69 4.61 -0.48 -1.16
N ALA A 70 5.64 0.32 -1.39
CA ALA A 70 6.59 0.20 -2.48
C ALA A 70 7.78 -0.74 -2.15
N VAL A 71 7.66 -1.57 -1.11
CA VAL A 71 8.70 -2.53 -0.73
C VAL A 71 9.07 -3.44 -1.92
N PRO A 72 10.37 -3.68 -2.17
CA PRO A 72 10.79 -4.74 -3.09
C PRO A 72 10.13 -6.06 -2.71
N SER A 73 9.62 -6.78 -3.70
CA SER A 73 8.77 -7.95 -3.45
C SER A 73 9.15 -9.14 -4.33
N PHE A 74 9.22 -10.32 -3.72
CA PHE A 74 9.38 -11.58 -4.42
C PHE A 74 8.00 -12.21 -4.69
N ARG A 75 7.64 -12.41 -5.96
CA ARG A 75 6.29 -12.85 -6.37
C ARG A 75 6.09 -14.35 -6.17
N ILE A 76 4.98 -14.72 -5.53
CA ILE A 76 4.61 -16.10 -5.17
C ILE A 76 3.36 -16.57 -5.93
N SER A 77 2.47 -15.64 -6.27
CA SER A 77 1.33 -15.88 -7.16
C SER A 77 1.06 -14.69 -8.08
N GLU A 78 0.47 -14.98 -9.23
CA GLU A 78 -0.15 -13.98 -10.12
C GLU A 78 -1.67 -14.03 -9.95
N GLY A 79 -2.14 -13.52 -8.81
CA GLY A 79 -3.54 -13.58 -8.43
C GLY A 79 -3.97 -15.00 -8.08
N ALA A 80 -4.88 -15.59 -8.87
CA ALA A 80 -5.39 -16.93 -8.62
C ALA A 80 -4.43 -18.06 -9.06
N THR A 81 -3.35 -17.74 -9.77
CA THR A 81 -2.41 -18.74 -10.29
C THR A 81 -1.17 -18.84 -9.38
N PRO A 82 -0.92 -20.00 -8.73
CA PRO A 82 0.27 -20.18 -7.90
C PRO A 82 1.55 -20.37 -8.74
N LEU A 83 2.68 -19.81 -8.29
CA LEU A 83 4.00 -20.00 -8.88
C LEU A 83 4.81 -21.02 -8.05
N THR A 84 4.57 -22.32 -8.24
CA THR A 84 5.09 -23.39 -7.37
C THR A 84 6.60 -23.31 -7.11
N ARG A 85 7.43 -23.07 -8.13
CA ARG A 85 8.88 -22.91 -7.93
C ARG A 85 9.25 -21.73 -7.04
N ARG A 86 8.50 -20.62 -7.12
CA ARG A 86 8.72 -19.44 -6.26
C ARG A 86 8.31 -19.75 -4.82
N ARG A 87 7.22 -20.51 -4.62
CA ARG A 87 6.80 -20.99 -3.30
C ARG A 87 7.89 -21.84 -2.64
N GLU A 88 8.42 -22.81 -3.37
CA GLU A 88 9.53 -23.67 -2.92
C GLU A 88 10.80 -22.86 -2.61
N ALA A 89 11.14 -21.89 -3.46
CA ALA A 89 12.30 -21.01 -3.24
C ALA A 89 12.15 -20.19 -1.95
N LEU A 90 10.97 -19.63 -1.68
CA LEU A 90 10.70 -18.89 -0.45
C LEU A 90 10.81 -19.79 0.80
N ALA A 91 10.26 -21.01 0.75
CA ALA A 91 10.36 -21.96 1.85
C ALA A 91 11.84 -22.34 2.11
N THR A 92 12.58 -22.66 1.05
CA THR A 92 14.02 -22.99 1.14
C THR A 92 14.84 -21.82 1.67
N ALA A 93 14.53 -20.58 1.26
CA ALA A 93 15.20 -19.38 1.78
C ALA A 93 14.96 -19.21 3.28
N ALA A 94 13.73 -19.47 3.75
CA ALA A 94 13.38 -19.39 5.18
C ALA A 94 14.03 -20.50 6.02
N GLU A 95 14.21 -21.70 5.48
CA GLU A 95 15.00 -22.76 6.13
C GLU A 95 16.50 -22.45 6.16
N THR A 96 16.99 -21.70 5.17
CA THR A 96 18.41 -21.31 5.06
C THR A 96 18.76 -20.20 6.03
N LEU A 97 17.85 -19.25 6.25
CA LEU A 97 18.10 -18.08 7.08
C LEU A 97 16.81 -17.60 7.78
N ASP A 98 16.79 -17.69 9.11
CA ASP A 98 15.64 -17.31 9.94
C ASP A 98 15.16 -15.87 9.69
N SER A 99 16.09 -14.96 9.36
CA SER A 99 15.75 -13.55 9.15
C SER A 99 14.81 -13.32 7.96
N VAL A 100 14.69 -14.27 7.02
CA VAL A 100 13.67 -14.24 5.95
C VAL A 100 12.25 -14.28 6.54
N ALA A 101 12.02 -15.10 7.55
CA ALA A 101 10.74 -15.17 8.26
C ALA A 101 10.55 -13.97 9.19
N GLU A 102 11.61 -13.52 9.86
CA GLU A 102 11.59 -12.33 10.72
C GLU A 102 11.22 -11.06 9.95
N VAL A 103 11.69 -10.91 8.70
CA VAL A 103 11.33 -9.75 7.85
C VAL A 103 9.84 -9.74 7.53
N SER A 104 9.22 -10.89 7.26
CA SER A 104 7.77 -10.96 7.06
C SER A 104 6.99 -10.55 8.32
N ALA A 105 7.42 -11.02 9.49
CA ALA A 105 6.78 -10.67 10.76
C ALA A 105 6.94 -9.17 11.07
N TRP A 106 8.16 -8.65 10.91
CA TRP A 106 8.45 -7.22 11.07
C TRP A 106 7.64 -6.35 10.09
N TYR A 107 7.52 -6.78 8.85
CA TYR A 107 6.77 -6.05 7.83
C TYR A 107 5.26 -6.05 8.12
N ASP A 108 4.72 -7.15 8.67
CA ASP A 108 3.32 -7.22 9.10
C ASP A 108 3.05 -6.28 10.29
N ASP A 109 3.95 -6.23 11.28
CA ASP A 109 3.92 -5.26 12.38
C ASP A 109 3.86 -3.82 11.85
N LEU A 110 4.77 -3.49 10.92
CA LEU A 110 4.86 -2.15 10.31
C LEU A 110 3.58 -1.80 9.54
N ARG A 111 3.06 -2.74 8.74
CA ARG A 111 1.82 -2.54 8.00
C ARG A 111 0.61 -2.38 8.91
N THR A 112 0.53 -3.18 9.98
CA THR A 112 -0.56 -3.12 10.95
C THR A 112 -0.55 -1.80 11.71
N LEU A 113 0.64 -1.33 12.10
CA LEU A 113 0.81 -0.03 12.73
C LEU A 113 0.34 1.12 11.83
N LEU A 114 0.62 1.01 10.53
CA LEU A 114 0.23 2.01 9.53
C LEU A 114 -1.19 1.83 9.02
N ALA A 115 -1.83 0.69 9.23
CA ALA A 115 -3.21 0.46 8.80
C ALA A 115 -4.14 1.45 9.53
N ASP A 116 -5.05 2.08 8.79
CA ASP A 116 -6.04 2.98 9.37
C ASP A 116 -6.97 2.20 10.32
N SER A 117 -6.73 2.27 11.63
CA SER A 117 -7.65 1.71 12.63
C SER A 117 -8.87 2.64 12.75
N PRO A 118 -10.11 2.12 12.68
CA PRO A 118 -11.33 2.93 12.82
C PRO A 118 -11.34 3.79 14.10
N ASP A 119 -10.70 3.28 15.16
CA ASP A 119 -10.64 3.92 16.47
C ASP A 119 -9.75 5.18 16.48
N SER A 120 -8.75 5.26 15.60
CA SER A 120 -7.86 6.43 15.49
C SER A 120 -8.46 7.63 14.74
N ARG A 121 -9.60 7.43 14.05
CA ARG A 121 -10.26 8.47 13.24
C ARG A 121 -10.98 9.50 14.10
N SER A 122 -10.79 10.78 13.80
CA SER A 122 -11.61 11.86 14.33
C SER A 122 -13.08 11.73 13.86
N LEU A 123 -14.02 12.39 14.56
CA LEU A 123 -15.44 12.35 14.20
C LEU A 123 -15.70 12.78 12.75
N LEU A 124 -14.98 13.79 12.26
CA LEU A 124 -15.09 14.24 10.87
C LEU A 124 -14.61 13.17 9.89
N GLU A 125 -13.49 12.51 10.18
CA GLU A 125 -12.93 11.46 9.31
C GLU A 125 -13.83 10.22 9.28
N ARG A 126 -14.47 9.87 10.39
CA ARG A 126 -15.51 8.83 10.44
C ARG A 126 -16.71 9.21 9.57
N LEU A 127 -17.18 10.45 9.68
CA LEU A 127 -18.30 10.93 8.87
C LEU A 127 -17.96 10.96 7.36
N LEU A 128 -16.73 11.34 6.99
CA LEU A 128 -16.28 11.29 5.60
C LEU A 128 -16.18 9.85 5.08
N HIS A 129 -15.71 8.92 5.91
CA HIS A 129 -15.69 7.49 5.59
C HIS A 129 -17.09 6.92 5.39
N ASP A 130 -18.01 7.16 6.34
CA ASP A 130 -19.40 6.70 6.26
C ASP A 130 -20.10 7.30 5.03
N PHE A 131 -19.85 8.58 4.74
CA PHE A 131 -20.33 9.23 3.52
C PHE A 131 -19.81 8.54 2.27
N GLY A 132 -18.50 8.26 2.20
CA GLY A 132 -17.89 7.52 1.09
C GLY A 132 -18.51 6.14 0.91
N TYR A 133 -18.69 5.39 2.00
CA TYR A 133 -19.31 4.07 1.98
C TYR A 133 -20.78 4.10 1.51
N ALA A 134 -21.55 5.09 1.95
CA ALA A 134 -22.92 5.30 1.50
C ALA A 134 -22.98 5.71 0.02
N ALA A 135 -22.12 6.63 -0.41
CA ALA A 135 -22.01 7.04 -1.81
C ALA A 135 -21.58 5.87 -2.71
N ALA A 136 -20.74 4.96 -2.22
CA ALA A 136 -20.31 3.76 -2.93
C ALA A 136 -21.48 2.88 -3.37
N HIS A 137 -22.52 2.75 -2.53
CA HIS A 137 -23.72 1.96 -2.84
C HIS A 137 -24.45 2.48 -4.08
N VAL A 138 -24.50 3.81 -4.23
CA VAL A 138 -25.13 4.47 -5.38
C VAL A 138 -24.19 4.44 -6.58
N LEU A 139 -22.93 4.85 -6.38
CA LEU A 139 -21.94 4.98 -7.44
C LEU A 139 -21.61 3.64 -8.08
N PHE A 140 -21.52 2.56 -7.31
CA PHE A 140 -21.14 1.24 -7.80
C PHE A 140 -22.30 0.26 -7.91
N LEU A 141 -23.54 0.75 -7.94
CA LEU A 141 -24.72 -0.10 -8.09
C LEU A 141 -24.62 -0.99 -9.34
N GLY A 142 -24.61 -2.31 -9.16
CA GLY A 142 -24.47 -3.27 -10.25
C GLY A 142 -23.11 -3.29 -10.96
N ALA A 143 -22.04 -2.74 -10.37
CA ALA A 143 -20.68 -3.00 -10.86
C ALA A 143 -20.16 -4.31 -10.25
N SER A 144 -19.63 -5.19 -11.09
CA SER A 144 -19.09 -6.49 -10.69
C SER A 144 -17.72 -6.79 -11.31
N SER A 145 -17.11 -5.82 -11.99
CA SER A 145 -15.77 -5.96 -12.58
C SER A 145 -14.94 -4.69 -12.39
N PRO A 146 -13.59 -4.80 -12.37
CA PRO A 146 -12.68 -3.66 -12.26
C PRO A 146 -12.96 -2.57 -13.29
N GLU A 147 -13.23 -2.95 -14.54
CA GLU A 147 -13.50 -2.03 -15.66
C GLU A 147 -14.75 -1.19 -15.42
N GLN A 148 -15.81 -1.81 -14.88
CA GLN A 148 -17.04 -1.12 -14.53
C GLN A 148 -16.82 -0.15 -13.37
N VAL A 149 -16.06 -0.56 -12.36
CA VAL A 149 -15.71 0.28 -11.20
C VAL A 149 -14.89 1.50 -11.65
N VAL A 150 -13.79 1.32 -12.40
CA VAL A 150 -12.98 2.46 -12.86
C VAL A 150 -13.74 3.40 -13.77
N ARG A 151 -14.67 2.91 -14.60
CA ARG A 151 -15.51 3.77 -15.44
C ARG A 151 -16.32 4.74 -14.59
N ARG A 152 -16.87 4.26 -13.47
CA ARG A 152 -17.69 5.07 -12.55
C ARG A 152 -16.85 5.95 -11.64
N LEU A 153 -15.69 5.46 -11.16
CA LEU A 153 -14.70 6.29 -10.47
C LEU A 153 -14.23 7.46 -11.34
N ARG A 154 -13.87 7.21 -12.61
CA ARG A 154 -13.46 8.25 -13.56
C ARG A 154 -14.57 9.27 -13.80
N TRP A 155 -15.84 8.85 -13.79
CA TRP A 155 -16.97 9.78 -13.84
C TRP A 155 -17.04 10.64 -12.57
N ALA A 156 -16.95 10.03 -11.39
CA ALA A 156 -16.98 10.75 -10.11
C ALA A 156 -15.82 11.77 -10.00
N TYR A 157 -14.61 11.35 -10.34
CA TYR A 157 -13.42 12.21 -10.41
C TYR A 157 -13.64 13.43 -11.32
N ARG A 158 -14.15 13.24 -12.54
CA ARG A 158 -14.42 14.36 -13.46
C ARG A 158 -15.46 15.32 -12.90
N THR A 159 -16.50 14.82 -12.22
CA THR A 159 -17.54 15.65 -11.59
C THR A 159 -16.96 16.56 -10.51
N VAL A 160 -15.92 16.11 -9.80
CA VAL A 160 -15.20 16.92 -8.80
C VAL A 160 -13.99 17.65 -9.41
N GLY A 161 -13.93 17.80 -10.74
CA GLY A 161 -12.92 18.61 -11.42
C GLY A 161 -11.53 17.96 -11.53
N VAL A 162 -11.39 16.66 -11.23
CA VAL A 162 -10.15 15.93 -11.48
C VAL A 162 -9.94 15.72 -12.98
N ARG A 163 -8.75 16.07 -13.47
CA ARG A 163 -8.36 15.93 -14.87
C ARG A 163 -7.69 14.59 -15.09
N ILE A 164 -8.33 13.69 -15.84
CA ILE A 164 -7.73 12.38 -16.18
C ILE A 164 -6.64 12.58 -17.23
N ASP A 165 -5.44 12.12 -16.92
CA ASP A 165 -4.24 12.23 -17.77
C ASP A 165 -4.09 11.01 -18.68
N SER A 166 -4.15 9.81 -18.10
CA SER A 166 -4.02 8.56 -18.84
C SER A 166 -4.75 7.41 -18.17
N VAL A 167 -5.05 6.38 -18.95
CA VAL A 167 -5.63 5.12 -18.49
C VAL A 167 -4.80 3.98 -19.04
N SER A 168 -4.58 2.94 -18.24
CA SER A 168 -3.94 1.71 -18.70
C SER A 168 -4.65 0.51 -18.08
N SER A 169 -4.64 -0.60 -18.81
CA SER A 169 -5.15 -1.89 -18.35
C SER A 169 -4.04 -2.90 -18.56
N GLU A 170 -3.57 -3.52 -17.49
CA GLU A 170 -2.48 -4.49 -17.51
C GLU A 170 -2.75 -5.59 -16.49
N ALA A 171 -2.63 -6.86 -16.91
CA ALA A 171 -2.82 -8.03 -16.05
C ALA A 171 -4.09 -7.99 -15.17
N GLY A 172 -5.23 -7.53 -15.74
CA GLY A 172 -6.50 -7.42 -15.01
C GLY A 172 -6.56 -6.29 -13.98
N THR A 173 -5.58 -5.39 -13.99
CA THR A 173 -5.53 -4.17 -13.19
C THR A 173 -5.79 -2.96 -14.06
N GLU A 174 -6.81 -2.19 -13.70
CA GLU A 174 -7.17 -0.93 -14.32
C GLU A 174 -6.50 0.23 -13.58
N ARG A 175 -5.57 0.93 -14.22
CA ARG A 175 -4.91 2.12 -13.66
C ARG A 175 -5.47 3.40 -14.27
N THR A 176 -5.63 4.42 -13.44
CA THR A 176 -6.02 5.76 -13.88
C THR A 176 -5.01 6.76 -13.32
N THR A 177 -4.33 7.50 -14.19
CA THR A 177 -3.45 8.62 -13.82
C THR A 177 -4.20 9.92 -14.03
N PHE A 178 -4.09 10.86 -13.10
CA PHE A 178 -4.85 12.11 -13.13
C PHE A 178 -4.18 13.22 -12.34
N THR A 179 -4.61 14.45 -12.60
CA THR A 179 -4.20 15.65 -11.87
C THR A 179 -5.35 16.15 -11.01
N CYS A 180 -5.09 16.28 -9.71
CA CYS A 180 -6.08 16.70 -8.73
C CYS A 180 -6.07 18.23 -8.55
N PRO A 181 -7.21 18.94 -8.69
CA PRO A 181 -7.27 20.39 -8.53
C PRO A 181 -7.09 20.82 -7.06
N TYR A 182 -7.17 19.88 -6.12
CA TYR A 182 -7.16 20.15 -4.68
C TYR A 182 -5.76 20.18 -4.06
N ARG A 183 -4.70 19.96 -4.86
CA ARG A 183 -3.31 19.86 -4.40
C ARG A 183 -2.85 21.07 -3.59
N ASP A 184 -3.17 22.27 -4.05
CA ASP A 184 -2.71 23.51 -3.43
C ASP A 184 -3.76 24.13 -2.48
N VAL A 185 -4.91 23.48 -2.30
CA VAL A 185 -5.94 23.95 -1.38
C VAL A 185 -5.41 23.93 0.05
N ALA A 186 -5.48 25.08 0.71
CA ALA A 186 -4.93 25.31 2.05
C ALA A 186 -3.42 25.08 2.20
N ALA A 187 -2.66 25.05 1.10
CA ALA A 187 -1.22 24.80 1.11
C ALA A 187 -0.43 25.77 2.02
N GLY A 188 -0.85 27.03 2.09
CA GLY A 188 -0.22 28.05 2.94
C GLY A 188 -0.50 27.92 4.44
N ARG A 189 -1.36 26.99 4.87
CA ARG A 189 -1.72 26.79 6.29
C ARG A 189 -1.40 25.40 6.81
N CYS A 190 -1.60 24.37 6.00
CA CYS A 190 -1.51 22.97 6.42
C CYS A 190 -0.52 22.15 5.57
N GLY A 191 0.26 22.82 4.71
CA GLY A 191 1.11 22.18 3.71
C GLY A 191 0.33 21.78 2.46
N LYS A 192 1.05 21.63 1.34
CA LYS A 192 0.46 21.12 0.09
C LYS A 192 -0.12 19.74 0.34
N ARG A 193 -1.17 19.37 -0.41
CA ARG A 193 -1.78 18.03 -0.44
C ARG A 193 -2.54 17.60 0.81
N TRP A 194 -2.49 18.38 1.90
CA TRP A 194 -3.19 18.03 3.14
C TRP A 194 -4.69 17.82 2.91
N VAL A 195 -5.38 18.71 2.19
CA VAL A 195 -6.82 18.54 1.96
C VAL A 195 -7.13 17.28 1.17
N CYS A 196 -6.40 17.00 0.09
CA CYS A 196 -6.69 15.82 -0.71
C CYS A 196 -6.28 14.52 -0.02
N HIS A 197 -5.06 14.44 0.54
CA HIS A 197 -4.52 13.18 1.07
C HIS A 197 -4.81 12.92 2.54
N GLU A 198 -5.16 13.93 3.34
CA GLU A 198 -5.56 13.71 4.75
C GLU A 198 -7.07 13.61 4.91
N LYS A 199 -7.83 14.41 4.15
CA LYS A 199 -9.28 14.55 4.35
C LYS A 199 -10.10 13.90 3.24
N LEU A 200 -9.85 14.22 1.97
CA LEU A 200 -10.65 13.64 0.88
C LEU A 200 -10.40 12.14 0.71
N ASP A 201 -9.18 11.66 0.99
CA ASP A 201 -8.87 10.21 1.01
C ASP A 201 -9.78 9.43 1.98
N ARG A 202 -10.38 10.07 2.99
CA ARG A 202 -11.35 9.40 3.89
C ARG A 202 -12.65 9.04 3.21
N VAL A 203 -13.05 9.79 2.18
CA VAL A 203 -14.20 9.41 1.34
C VAL A 203 -13.83 8.17 0.51
N ASP A 204 -12.62 8.15 -0.06
CA ASP A 204 -12.13 7.01 -0.83
C ASP A 204 -11.94 5.75 0.06
N ASP A 205 -11.59 5.89 1.34
CA ASP A 205 -11.57 4.78 2.31
C ASP A 205 -12.94 4.08 2.43
N GLY A 206 -14.03 4.84 2.29
CA GLY A 206 -15.39 4.31 2.22
C GLY A 206 -15.61 3.46 0.97
N TYR A 207 -15.10 3.89 -0.19
CA TYR A 207 -15.14 3.12 -1.44
C TYR A 207 -14.31 1.84 -1.33
N VAL A 208 -13.10 1.92 -0.75
CA VAL A 208 -12.22 0.78 -0.50
C VAL A 208 -12.94 -0.28 0.32
N THR A 209 -13.62 0.14 1.41
CA THR A 209 -14.37 -0.76 2.29
C THR A 209 -15.49 -1.47 1.51
N TYR A 210 -16.32 -0.71 0.78
CA TYR A 210 -17.42 -1.23 0.00
C TYR A 210 -16.99 -2.20 -1.12
N LEU A 211 -15.91 -1.88 -1.84
CA LEU A 211 -15.42 -2.66 -2.97
C LEU A 211 -14.74 -3.96 -2.52
N ARG A 212 -14.02 -3.92 -1.39
CA ARG A 212 -13.40 -5.11 -0.80
C ARG A 212 -14.43 -6.18 -0.44
N GLU A 213 -15.55 -5.80 0.17
CA GLU A 213 -16.67 -6.71 0.46
C GLU A 213 -17.22 -7.45 -0.78
N ARG A 214 -16.91 -6.94 -1.97
CA ARG A 214 -17.36 -7.47 -3.27
C ARG A 214 -16.23 -8.10 -4.08
N GLY A 215 -15.08 -8.34 -3.46
CA GLY A 215 -13.93 -8.97 -4.11
C GLY A 215 -13.32 -8.08 -5.20
N ILE A 216 -13.24 -6.76 -4.94
CA ILE A 216 -12.56 -5.80 -5.81
C ILE A 216 -11.52 -5.05 -4.96
N ASP A 217 -10.25 -5.14 -5.35
CA ASP A 217 -9.16 -4.38 -4.73
C ASP A 217 -9.08 -3.00 -5.41
N TYR A 218 -9.40 -1.94 -4.66
CA TYR A 218 -9.25 -0.56 -5.09
C TYR A 218 -8.16 0.11 -4.26
N GLN A 219 -7.14 0.64 -4.95
CA GLN A 219 -6.11 1.47 -4.34
C GLN A 219 -6.43 2.93 -4.57
N ARG A 220 -6.60 3.66 -3.46
CA ARG A 220 -6.87 5.11 -3.42
C ARG A 220 -5.77 5.94 -4.14
N PRO A 221 -6.02 7.21 -4.48
CA PRO A 221 -5.06 8.09 -5.14
C PRO A 221 -3.67 8.15 -4.45
N ARG A 222 -2.57 7.94 -5.20
CA ARG A 222 -1.17 7.93 -4.73
C ARG A 222 -0.20 8.54 -5.76
N GLY A 223 1.11 8.66 -5.45
CA GLY A 223 2.15 9.03 -6.44
C GLY A 223 2.41 10.53 -6.61
N CYS A 224 1.83 11.38 -5.76
CA CYS A 224 1.92 12.83 -5.92
C CYS A 224 3.16 13.44 -5.25
N ALA A 225 3.99 12.63 -4.58
CA ALA A 225 5.18 13.05 -3.84
C ALA A 225 6.13 13.90 -4.71
N GLU A 226 6.48 13.37 -5.88
CA GLU A 226 7.46 13.94 -6.82
C GLU A 226 6.83 14.52 -8.09
N SER A 227 5.50 14.42 -8.22
CA SER A 227 4.76 14.77 -9.44
C SER A 227 3.49 15.56 -9.11
N GLU A 228 2.94 16.27 -10.09
CA GLU A 228 1.57 16.82 -10.01
C GLU A 228 0.49 15.78 -10.30
N ARG A 229 0.90 14.60 -10.81
CA ARG A 229 0.02 13.52 -11.19
C ARG A 229 -0.11 12.52 -10.04
N CYS A 230 -1.34 12.15 -9.72
CA CYS A 230 -1.68 11.01 -8.90
C CYS A 230 -2.09 9.83 -9.79
N HIS A 231 -2.15 8.64 -9.21
CA HIS A 231 -2.79 7.50 -9.84
C HIS A 231 -3.61 6.70 -8.84
N SER A 232 -4.64 6.01 -9.32
CA SER A 232 -5.41 5.01 -8.59
C SER A 232 -5.51 3.73 -9.42
N SER A 233 -5.65 2.58 -8.77
CA SER A 233 -5.78 1.28 -9.45
C SER A 233 -6.96 0.48 -8.93
N VAL A 234 -7.56 -0.34 -9.80
CA VAL A 234 -8.62 -1.29 -9.43
C VAL A 234 -8.31 -2.64 -10.07
N ALA A 235 -8.38 -3.71 -9.30
CA ALA A 235 -8.22 -5.08 -9.78
C ALA A 235 -9.31 -5.99 -9.18
N ARG A 236 -9.47 -7.19 -9.74
CA ARG A 236 -10.19 -8.26 -9.04
C ARG A 236 -9.45 -8.57 -7.76
N ASP A 237 -10.16 -8.67 -6.65
CA ASP A 237 -9.57 -9.20 -5.43
C ASP A 237 -9.23 -10.67 -5.68
N GLY A 238 -7.97 -10.97 -5.44
CA GLY A 238 -7.34 -12.25 -5.58
C GLY A 238 -6.02 -12.12 -4.86
N PRO A 239 -5.59 -13.10 -4.07
CA PRO A 239 -4.41 -12.93 -3.25
C PRO A 239 -3.20 -12.95 -4.18
N SER A 240 -2.79 -11.78 -4.69
CA SER A 240 -1.42 -11.61 -5.13
C SER A 240 -0.55 -11.84 -3.90
N GLN A 241 0.07 -13.01 -3.86
CA GLN A 241 0.97 -13.42 -2.80
C GLN A 241 2.38 -13.01 -3.21
N TRP A 242 3.06 -12.36 -2.28
CA TRP A 242 4.43 -11.93 -2.43
C TRP A 242 5.07 -11.78 -1.07
N TRP A 243 6.36 -12.08 -0.98
CA TRP A 243 7.18 -11.82 0.20
C TRP A 243 7.76 -10.41 0.12
N PRO A 244 7.80 -9.60 1.20
CA PRO A 244 7.56 -9.99 2.60
C PRO A 244 6.11 -10.00 3.11
N LYS A 245 5.10 -9.54 2.35
CA LYS A 245 3.69 -9.52 2.81
C LYS A 245 3.14 -10.91 3.18
N THR A 246 3.57 -11.94 2.47
CA THR A 246 3.16 -13.33 2.70
C THR A 246 4.32 -14.04 3.42
N PRO A 247 4.15 -14.45 4.68
CA PRO A 247 5.20 -15.15 5.39
C PRO A 247 5.43 -16.56 4.80
N PRO A 248 6.66 -17.10 4.84
CA PRO A 248 6.97 -18.44 4.31
C PRO A 248 6.02 -19.53 4.82
N SER A 249 5.70 -19.50 6.12
CA SER A 249 4.80 -20.47 6.77
C SER A 249 3.34 -20.43 6.30
N ALA A 250 2.91 -19.35 5.62
CA ALA A 250 1.58 -19.28 5.01
C ALA A 250 1.53 -19.98 3.63
N VAL A 251 2.70 -20.16 3.00
CA VAL A 251 2.81 -20.76 1.66
C VAL A 251 2.91 -22.28 1.73
N GLU A 252 3.45 -22.84 2.80
CA GLU A 252 3.55 -24.30 3.02
C GLU A 252 2.19 -24.98 3.31
N ARG A 253 1.16 -24.21 3.67
CA ARG A 253 -0.13 -24.73 4.16
C ARG A 253 -1.23 -24.84 3.11
N GLU A 254 -1.03 -24.36 1.88
CA GLU A 254 -2.03 -24.54 0.81
C GLU A 254 -1.69 -25.82 0.01
N PRO A 255 -2.58 -26.82 -0.01
CA PRO A 255 -2.43 -28.03 -0.81
C PRO A 255 -2.68 -27.82 -2.31
#